data_AF-R0EK38-F1
#
_entry.id   AF-R0EK38-F1
#
_cell.length_a   1.000
_cell.length_b   1.000
_cell.length_c   1.000
_cell.angle_alpha   90.00
_cell.angle_beta   90.00
_cell.angle_gamma   90.00
#
_symmetry.space_group_name_H-M   'P 1'
#
loop_
_entity.id
_entity.type
_entity.pdbx_description
1 polymer ?
#
loop_
_entity_poly.entity_id
_entity_poly.type
_entity_poly.pdbx_seq_one_letter_code
_entity_poly.pdbx_strand_id
1 'polypeptide(L)' 'MHMTFTDEDRALLERYIESVLLRFADERYDLRDATKELAETFVQVGRNAFGVMAHMRGIVEAGDDA' A
#
# COMPACT_ATOMS: atom_id res chain seq x y z
N MET A 1 19.59 -8.67 -5.01
CA MET A 1 19.51 -8.28 -3.59
C MET A 1 18.19 -8.83 -3.06
N HIS A 2 18.23 -9.84 -2.19
CA HIS A 2 17.01 -10.39 -1.58
C HIS A 2 16.62 -9.44 -0.44
N MET A 3 15.44 -8.81 -0.52
CA MET A 3 14.96 -7.97 0.56
C MET A 3 14.55 -8.87 1.71
N THR A 4 15.13 -8.68 2.90
CA THR A 4 14.58 -9.25 4.12
C THR A 4 13.46 -8.31 4.55
N PHE A 5 12.20 -8.74 4.32
CA PHE A 5 11.03 -8.01 4.81
C PHE A 5 11.11 -7.94 6.34
N THR A 6 11.17 -6.73 6.88
CA THR A 6 11.12 -6.53 8.33
C THR A 6 9.68 -6.61 8.83
N ASP A 7 9.49 -6.76 10.13
CA ASP A 7 8.16 -6.69 10.74
C ASP A 7 7.51 -5.30 10.54
N GLU A 8 8.32 -4.24 10.49
CA GLU A 8 7.86 -2.88 10.18
C GLU A 8 7.35 -2.77 8.73
N ASP A 9 8.07 -3.35 7.77
CA ASP A 9 7.67 -3.38 6.37
C ASP A 9 6.36 -4.15 6.18
N ARG A 10 6.20 -5.26 6.92
CA ARG A 10 4.96 -6.04 6.93
C ARG A 10 3.80 -5.23 7.50
N ALA A 11 3.98 -4.59 8.65
CA ALA A 11 2.95 -3.76 9.27
C ALA A 11 2.53 -2.60 8.33
N LEU A 12 3.49 -2.00 7.62
CA LEU A 12 3.20 -0.96 6.64
C LEU A 12 2.37 -1.49 5.46
N LEU A 13 2.67 -2.68 4.95
CA LEU A 13 1.85 -3.32 3.90
C LEU A 13 0.41 -3.58 4.36
N GLU A 14 0.25 -4.12 5.57
CA GLU A 14 -1.06 -4.41 6.15
C GLU A 14 -1.89 -3.12 6.26
N ARG A 15 -1.31 -2.05 6.79
CA ARG A 15 -1.96 -0.73 6.89
C ARG A 15 -2.27 -0.09 5.54
N TYR A 16 -1.39 -0.27 4.55
CA TYR A 16 -1.64 0.23 3.20
C TYR A 16 -2.81 -0.50 2.54
N ILE A 17 -2.90 -1.83 2.71
CA ILE A 17 -4.05 -2.62 2.23
C ILE A 17 -5.35 -2.10 2.88
N GLU A 18 -5.36 -1.91 4.19
CA GLU A 18 -6.50 -1.34 4.90
C GLU A 18 -6.89 0.03 4.35
N SER A 19 -5.91 0.89 4.07
CA SER A 19 -6.13 2.21 3.48
C SER A 19 -6.80 2.16 2.10
N VAL A 20 -6.44 1.18 1.26
CA VAL A 20 -7.08 0.97 -0.04
C VAL A 20 -8.51 0.43 0.13
N LEU A 21 -8.71 -0.50 1.05
CA LEU A 21 -10.03 -1.07 1.36
C LEU A 21 -10.98 -0.02 1.95
N LEU A 22 -10.49 0.91 2.77
CA LEU A 22 -11.27 2.03 3.28
C LEU A 22 -11.72 2.96 2.15
N ARG A 23 -10.84 3.30 1.20
CA ARG A 23 -11.22 4.10 0.02
C ARG A 23 -12.28 3.41 -0.83
N PHE A 24 -12.22 2.08 -0.93
CA PHE A 24 -13.28 1.31 -1.58
C PHE A 24 -14.59 1.36 -0.79
N ALA A 25 -14.55 1.18 0.53
CA ALA A 25 -15.72 1.25 1.40
C ALA A 25 -16.39 2.64 1.38
N ASP A 26 -15.59 3.70 1.22
CA ASP A 26 -16.04 5.09 1.09
C ASP A 26 -16.50 5.47 -0.33
N GLU A 27 -16.62 4.49 -1.24
CA GLU A 27 -16.99 4.67 -2.66
C GLU A 27 -16.03 5.61 -3.45
N ARG A 28 -14.85 5.90 -2.89
CA ARG A 28 -13.81 6.70 -3.57
C ARG A 28 -13.06 5.88 -4.62
N TYR A 29 -12.94 4.58 -4.40
CA TYR A 29 -12.50 3.59 -5.39
C TYR A 29 -13.65 2.65 -5.73
N ASP A 30 -13.75 2.26 -7.00
CA ASP A 30 -14.50 1.06 -7.35
C ASP A 30 -13.62 -0.19 -7.14
N LEU A 31 -14.22 -1.38 -7.31
CA LEU A 31 -13.51 -2.65 -7.11
C LEU A 31 -12.31 -2.79 -8.07
N ARG A 32 -12.42 -2.26 -9.29
CA ARG A 32 -11.38 -2.34 -10.30
C ARG A 32 -10.20 -1.44 -9.91
N ASP A 33 -10.47 -0.23 -9.46
CA ASP A 33 -9.45 0.72 -9.02
C ASP A 33 -8.70 0.19 -7.79
N ALA A 34 -9.43 -0.32 -6.79
CA ALA A 34 -8.82 -0.92 -5.61
C ALA A 34 -7.95 -2.14 -5.96
N THR A 35 -8.43 -3.01 -6.86
CA THR A 35 -7.67 -4.19 -7.32
C THR A 35 -6.41 -3.78 -8.08
N LYS A 36 -6.52 -2.76 -8.94
CA LYS A 36 -5.40 -2.26 -9.73
C LYS A 36 -4.31 -1.66 -8.84
N GLU A 37 -4.70 -0.81 -7.89
CA GLU A 37 -3.79 -0.19 -6.93
C GLU A 37 -2.99 -1.25 -6.14
N LEU A 38 -3.68 -2.25 -5.58
CA LEU A 38 -3.03 -3.34 -4.85
C LEU A 38 -2.09 -4.15 -5.74
N ALA A 39 -2.52 -4.48 -6.96
CA ALA A 39 -1.70 -5.25 -7.89
C ALA A 39 -0.42 -4.50 -8.31
N GLU A 40 -0.53 -3.21 -8.63
CA GLU A 40 0.61 -2.38 -9.01
C GLU A 40 1.61 -2.24 -7.85
N THR A 41 1.12 -1.99 -6.64
CA THR A 41 1.97 -1.87 -5.44
C THR A 41 2.66 -3.20 -5.10
N PHE A 42 1.97 -4.33 -5.15
CA PHE A 42 2.60 -5.63 -4.90
C PHE A 42 3.66 -6.00 -5.94
N VAL A 43 3.45 -5.64 -7.21
CA VAL A 43 4.47 -5.80 -8.25
C VAL A 43 5.71 -4.94 -7.95
N GLN A 44 5.51 -3.69 -7.52
CA GLN A 44 6.62 -2.79 -7.18
C GLN A 44 7.40 -3.29 -5.96
N VAL A 45 6.70 -3.76 -4.92
CA VAL A 45 7.29 -4.37 -3.72
C VAL A 45 8.07 -5.64 -4.09
N GLY A 46 7.47 -6.54 -4.87
CA GLY A 46 8.14 -7.77 -5.32
C GLY A 46 9.35 -7.53 -6.22
N ARG A 47 9.37 -6.40 -6.94
CA ARG A 47 10.53 -5.94 -7.73
C ARG A 47 11.56 -5.17 -6.93
N ASN A 48 11.32 -4.93 -5.64
CA ASN A 48 12.17 -4.12 -4.79
C ASN A 48 12.39 -2.71 -5.39
N ALA A 49 11.31 -2.12 -5.91
CA ALA A 49 11.34 -0.83 -6.57
C ALA A 49 11.72 0.27 -5.58
N PHE A 50 12.66 1.14 -5.97
CA PHE A 50 13.13 2.22 -5.11
C PHE A 50 11.98 3.17 -4.74
N GLY A 51 11.82 3.45 -3.45
CA GLY A 51 10.86 4.43 -2.93
C GLY A 51 9.44 3.92 -2.71
N VAL A 52 9.10 2.68 -3.10
CA VAL A 52 7.73 2.14 -2.93
C VAL A 52 7.29 2.13 -1.46
N MET A 53 8.18 1.74 -0.54
CA MET A 53 7.89 1.74 0.89
C MET A 53 7.67 3.16 1.45
N ALA A 54 8.47 4.13 1.00
CA ALA A 54 8.32 5.53 1.40
C ALA A 54 7.01 6.12 0.88
N HIS A 55 6.62 5.76 -0.35
CA HIS A 55 5.34 6.17 -0.92
C HIS A 55 4.14 5.61 -0.14
N MET A 56 4.13 4.31 0.16
CA MET A 56 3.08 3.69 0.97
C MET A 56 2.97 4.35 2.36
N ARG A 57 4.10 4.67 2.98
CA ARG A 57 4.12 5.38 4.27
C ARG A 57 3.43 6.72 4.19
N GLY A 58 3.72 7.52 3.16
CA GLY A 58 3.04 8.81 2.95
C GLY A 58 1.52 8.68 2.75
N ILE A 59 1.05 7.62 2.09
CA ILE A 59 -0.39 7.37 1.89
C ILE A 59 -1.08 7.00 3.19
N VAL A 60 -0.45 6.15 4.01
CA VAL A 60 -0.98 5.73 5.31
C VAL A 60 -1.01 6.92 6.28
N GLU A 61 0.07 7.68 6.38
CA GLU A 61 0.15 8.87 7.23
C GLU A 61 -0.89 9.93 6.84
N ALA A 62 -1.07 10.20 5.54
CA ALA A 62 -2.10 11.14 5.08
C ALA A 62 -3.54 10.65 5.32
N GLY A 63 -3.75 9.34 5.51
CA GLY A 63 -5.04 8.76 5.85
C GLY A 63 -5.35 8.80 7.35
N ASP A 64 -4.33 8.71 8.21
CA ASP A 64 -4.49 8.81 9.67
C ASP A 64 -4.82 10.24 10.14
N ASP A 65 -4.38 11.26 9.38
CA ASP A 65 -4.56 12.68 9.73
C ASP A 65 -5.98 13.22 9.42
N ALA A 66 -6.84 12.44 8.75
CA ALA A 66 -8.15 12.86 8.24
C ALA A 66 -9.32 12.38 9.12
#